data_AF-A0A917XFE7-F1
#
_entry.id   AF-A0A917XFE7-F1
#
_cell.length_a   1.000
_cell.length_b   1.000
_cell.length_c   1.000
_cell.angle_alpha   90.00
_cell.angle_beta   90.00
_cell.angle_gamma   90.00
#
_symmetry.space_group_name_H-M   'P 1'
#
loop_
_entity.id
_entity.type
_entity.pdbx_description
1 polymer ?
#
loop_
_entity_poly.entity_id
_entity_poly.type
_entity_poly.pdbx_seq_one_letter_code
_entity_poly.pdbx_strand_id
1 'polypeptide(L)'
;MRRICLTLPTNRPCTATITAVAEEAAYAVRHFDVEVHLLILDSCAAPAHAEHAEAVRRIPADPRIVVHHLDEVRQRDFLRRTIDRSAAMKPDLLLDLMLPARLSYGACTNRAFLLAAALGCESVHRRDSDSRYQAVDGEPAFPVHHELTSLGSRAADAARHVTETALAADRMDRRVAMVGSSFVGELSVDIGEILSLDPRVYHDMVGLWAPAHWSPEQKRQLVDESFRGAGTDPFTADHSTLTVVDPMRVDMCNIAFHGVHEHVPLPPATDTIGSDYFLIHLVHDAALPGVLHNRNIVNFYTGDRRTDAGFTAYQLRFVKFLLSMLYFNFVYDRMARAGGSLLDGRGQVSAPAVARLARESAGLDRSENIHRLDVLDTAYRELGGRYAEFADLLGRRRERLLDEARGDIEDFALLTETWEQLVGAARRTYVPRTPGQQR
;
A
#
# COMPACT_ATOMS: atom_id res chain seq x y z
N MET A 1 24.87 12.21 1.94
CA MET A 1 24.26 10.93 1.55
C MET A 1 23.03 10.61 2.40
N ARG A 2 21.85 10.71 1.78
CA ARG A 2 20.56 10.34 2.39
C ARG A 2 20.43 8.82 2.39
N ARG A 3 19.78 8.24 3.41
CA ARG A 3 19.43 6.81 3.42
C ARG A 3 18.00 6.61 2.97
N ILE A 4 17.77 5.68 2.06
CA ILE A 4 16.42 5.31 1.60
C ILE A 4 16.20 3.82 1.76
N CYS A 5 14.95 3.42 1.96
CA CYS A 5 14.57 2.02 1.96
C CYS A 5 13.82 1.70 0.65
N LEU A 6 14.41 0.86 -0.20
CA LEU A 6 13.73 0.30 -1.36
C LEU A 6 13.20 -1.08 -0.97
N THR A 7 11.89 -1.21 -0.92
CA THR A 7 11.20 -2.29 -0.21
C THR A 7 10.44 -3.20 -1.16
N LEU A 8 10.59 -4.50 -0.94
CA LEU A 8 9.93 -5.57 -1.69
C LEU A 8 9.34 -6.59 -0.70
N PRO A 9 8.10 -6.40 -0.23
CA PRO A 9 7.38 -7.45 0.46
C PRO A 9 6.98 -8.57 -0.52
N THR A 10 7.13 -9.83 -0.11
CA THR A 10 6.68 -10.97 -0.91
C THR A 10 6.20 -12.13 -0.05
N ASN A 11 5.21 -12.85 -0.57
CA ASN A 11 4.70 -14.11 -0.04
C ASN A 11 4.57 -15.18 -1.15
N ARG A 12 5.25 -14.95 -2.28
CA ARG A 12 5.22 -15.79 -3.48
C ARG A 12 6.59 -15.79 -4.19
N PRO A 13 6.87 -16.76 -5.06
CA PRO A 13 8.07 -16.75 -5.89
C PRO A 13 8.18 -15.48 -6.75
N CYS A 14 9.30 -14.76 -6.66
CA CYS A 14 9.53 -13.49 -7.36
C CYS A 14 11.02 -13.21 -7.64
N THR A 15 11.82 -14.23 -7.92
CA THR A 15 13.26 -14.12 -8.22
C THR A 15 13.58 -13.05 -9.28
N ALA A 16 12.80 -12.97 -10.36
CA ALA A 16 12.99 -11.96 -11.40
C ALA A 16 12.79 -10.53 -10.87
N THR A 17 11.77 -10.32 -10.03
CA THR A 17 11.49 -9.03 -9.40
C THR A 17 12.58 -8.62 -8.42
N ILE A 18 13.16 -9.57 -7.67
CA ILE A 18 14.32 -9.31 -6.80
C ILE A 18 15.50 -8.76 -7.62
N THR A 19 15.80 -9.37 -8.76
CA THR A 19 16.85 -8.88 -9.67
C THR A 19 16.52 -7.48 -10.21
N ALA A 20 15.29 -7.25 -10.68
CA ALA A 20 14.87 -5.96 -11.23
C ALA A 20 14.93 -4.83 -10.18
N VAL A 21 14.50 -5.08 -8.94
CA VAL A 21 14.58 -4.10 -7.85
C VAL A 21 16.04 -3.84 -7.42
N ALA A 22 16.92 -4.83 -7.52
CA ALA A 22 18.35 -4.62 -7.32
C ALA A 22 18.98 -3.75 -8.42
N GLU A 23 18.53 -3.89 -9.68
CA GLU A 23 18.91 -2.99 -10.77
C GLU A 23 18.41 -1.56 -10.55
N GLU A 24 17.20 -1.40 -10.02
CA GLU A 24 16.67 -0.10 -9.59
C GLU A 24 17.52 0.54 -8.47
N ALA A 25 17.92 -0.25 -7.46
CA ALA A 25 18.84 0.22 -6.42
C ALA A 25 20.19 0.67 -7.00
N ALA A 26 20.73 -0.09 -7.97
CA ALA A 26 21.95 0.27 -8.67
C ALA A 26 21.78 1.54 -9.50
N TYR A 27 20.63 1.72 -10.15
CA TYR A 27 20.29 2.96 -10.83
C TYR A 27 20.26 4.15 -9.86
N ALA A 28 19.61 3.99 -8.70
CA ALA A 28 19.50 5.04 -7.69
C ALA A 28 20.87 5.53 -7.21
N VAL A 29 21.78 4.62 -6.82
CA VAL A 29 23.12 5.04 -6.34
C VAL A 29 23.97 5.65 -7.47
N ARG A 30 23.79 5.24 -8.74
CA ARG A 30 24.53 5.84 -9.86
C ARG A 30 24.13 7.29 -10.14
N HIS A 31 22.85 7.63 -9.93
CA HIS A 31 22.31 8.93 -10.32
C HIS A 31 22.08 9.90 -9.16
N PHE A 32 22.05 9.41 -7.92
CA PHE A 32 21.75 10.22 -6.73
C PHE A 32 22.76 9.97 -5.60
N ASP A 33 22.97 10.98 -4.73
CA ASP A 33 23.79 10.87 -3.51
C ASP A 33 23.02 10.16 -2.37
N VAL A 34 22.77 8.87 -2.56
CA VAL A 34 21.99 8.04 -1.63
C VAL A 34 22.71 6.74 -1.27
N GLU A 35 22.44 6.25 -0.06
CA GLU A 35 22.66 4.86 0.35
C GLU A 35 21.31 4.14 0.31
N VAL A 36 21.25 3.06 -0.46
CA VAL A 36 20.01 2.28 -0.65
C VAL A 36 20.04 1.08 0.27
N HIS A 37 19.06 1.00 1.16
CA HIS A 37 18.74 -0.20 1.89
C HIS A 37 17.69 -0.99 1.11
N LEU A 38 18.12 -2.01 0.38
CA LEU A 38 17.21 -2.92 -0.32
C LEU A 38 16.62 -3.91 0.70
N LEU A 39 15.36 -3.71 1.07
CA LEU A 39 14.66 -4.47 2.10
C LEU A 39 13.66 -5.45 1.48
N ILE A 40 13.97 -6.74 1.56
CA ILE A 40 13.13 -7.82 1.08
C ILE A 40 12.49 -8.51 2.29
N LEU A 41 11.17 -8.37 2.42
CA LEU A 41 10.38 -9.01 3.48
C LEU A 41 9.77 -10.28 2.91
N ASP A 42 10.39 -11.43 3.19
CA ASP A 42 10.08 -12.70 2.57
C ASP A 42 9.26 -13.60 3.49
N SER A 43 7.97 -13.70 3.19
CA SER A 43 6.99 -14.56 3.85
C SER A 43 6.77 -15.89 3.10
N CYS A 44 7.67 -16.28 2.19
CA CYS A 44 7.52 -17.52 1.43
C CYS A 44 7.91 -18.77 2.22
N ALA A 45 7.38 -19.91 1.78
CA ALA A 45 7.84 -21.21 2.24
C ALA A 45 9.31 -21.48 1.80
N ALA A 46 9.95 -22.43 2.48
CA ALA A 46 11.40 -22.70 2.36
C ALA A 46 11.93 -22.85 0.92
N PRO A 47 11.26 -23.53 -0.04
CA PRO A 47 11.78 -23.65 -1.40
C PRO A 47 11.92 -22.29 -2.11
N ALA A 48 10.85 -21.49 -2.12
CA ALA A 48 10.86 -20.18 -2.75
C ALA A 48 11.81 -19.21 -2.02
N HIS A 49 11.84 -19.24 -0.68
CA HIS A 49 12.79 -18.45 0.10
C HIS A 49 14.26 -18.79 -0.25
N ALA A 50 14.59 -20.06 -0.48
CA ALA A 50 15.93 -20.47 -0.87
C ALA A 50 16.33 -19.95 -2.27
N GLU A 51 15.39 -19.96 -3.22
CA GLU A 51 15.59 -19.35 -4.55
C GLU A 51 15.78 -17.84 -4.46
N HIS A 52 15.00 -17.16 -3.63
CA HIS A 52 15.17 -15.72 -3.36
C HIS A 52 16.53 -15.42 -2.75
N ALA A 53 16.97 -16.22 -1.77
CA ALA A 53 18.28 -16.05 -1.16
C ALA A 53 19.42 -16.23 -2.17
N GLU A 54 19.27 -17.12 -3.15
CA GLU A 54 20.22 -17.27 -4.26
C GLU A 54 20.21 -16.06 -5.19
N ALA A 55 19.03 -15.52 -5.53
CA ALA A 55 18.90 -14.29 -6.29
C ALA A 55 19.61 -13.13 -5.59
N VAL A 56 19.41 -12.99 -4.27
CA VAL A 56 20.05 -11.97 -3.44
C VAL A 56 21.58 -12.11 -3.42
N ARG A 57 22.11 -13.34 -3.34
CA ARG A 57 23.56 -13.59 -3.39
C ARG A 57 24.19 -13.18 -4.73
N ARG A 58 23.42 -13.17 -5.81
CA ARG A 58 23.89 -12.78 -7.15
C ARG A 58 23.86 -11.27 -7.39
N ILE A 59 23.26 -10.49 -6.48
CA ILE A 59 23.26 -9.03 -6.58
C ILE A 59 24.72 -8.53 -6.52
N PRO A 60 25.21 -7.78 -7.52
CA PRO A 60 26.55 -7.22 -7.50
C PRO A 60 26.78 -6.36 -6.26
N ALA A 61 27.95 -6.48 -5.65
CA ALA A 61 28.30 -5.67 -4.49
C ALA A 61 28.52 -4.20 -4.91
N ASP A 62 27.89 -3.28 -4.18
CA ASP A 62 28.12 -1.83 -4.26
C ASP A 62 28.22 -1.28 -2.82
N PRO A 63 29.22 -0.44 -2.49
CA PRO A 63 29.41 0.07 -1.14
C PRO A 63 28.24 0.90 -0.61
N ARG A 64 27.37 1.42 -1.48
CA ARG A 64 26.18 2.22 -1.14
C ARG A 64 24.87 1.43 -1.23
N ILE A 65 24.92 0.13 -1.49
CA ILE A 65 23.74 -0.75 -1.47
C ILE A 65 23.89 -1.75 -0.33
N VAL A 66 22.92 -1.80 0.57
CA VAL A 66 22.87 -2.76 1.68
C VAL A 66 21.60 -3.60 1.55
N VAL A 67 21.76 -4.91 1.30
CA VAL A 67 20.61 -5.81 1.11
C VAL A 67 20.23 -6.48 2.43
N HIS A 68 18.94 -6.40 2.77
CA HIS A 68 18.30 -7.01 3.93
C HIS A 68 17.25 -8.00 3.44
N HIS A 69 17.57 -9.29 3.42
CA HIS A 69 16.64 -10.38 3.11
C HIS A 69 16.21 -11.05 4.42
N LEU A 70 14.98 -10.76 4.83
CA LEU A 70 14.44 -11.17 6.12
C LEU A 70 13.30 -12.17 5.93
N ASP A 71 13.51 -13.40 6.40
CA ASP A 71 12.44 -14.36 6.62
C ASP A 71 11.48 -13.91 7.73
N GLU A 72 10.34 -14.58 7.88
CA GLU A 72 9.37 -14.23 8.93
C GLU A 72 9.91 -14.38 10.35
N VAL A 73 10.87 -15.29 10.58
CA VAL A 73 11.47 -15.48 11.92
C VAL A 73 12.24 -14.23 12.33
N ARG A 74 13.10 -13.72 11.45
CA ARG A 74 13.86 -12.48 11.68
C ARG A 74 12.95 -11.26 11.79
N GLN A 75 11.89 -11.21 10.98
CA GLN A 75 10.88 -10.15 11.07
C GLN A 75 10.17 -10.19 12.43
N ARG A 76 9.74 -11.37 12.89
CA ARG A 76 9.11 -11.57 14.21
C ARG A 76 10.03 -11.16 15.35
N ASP A 77 11.29 -11.55 15.27
CA ASP A 77 12.30 -11.23 16.28
C ASP A 77 12.56 -9.72 16.36
N PHE A 78 12.61 -9.02 15.23
CA PHE A 78 12.69 -7.56 15.19
C PHE A 78 11.46 -6.90 15.82
N LEU A 79 10.26 -7.38 15.48
CA LEU A 79 9.01 -6.83 15.99
C LEU A 79 8.91 -7.01 17.51
N ARG A 80 9.19 -8.20 18.04
CA ARG A 80 9.20 -8.47 19.49
C ARG A 80 10.10 -7.49 20.23
N ARG A 81 11.37 -7.34 19.79
CA ARG A 81 12.30 -6.39 20.41
C ARG A 81 11.82 -4.95 20.35
N THR A 82 11.18 -4.56 19.25
CA THR A 82 10.62 -3.21 19.07
C THR A 82 9.43 -2.97 19.99
N ILE A 83 8.48 -3.90 20.04
CA ILE A 83 7.30 -3.85 20.89
C ILE A 83 7.73 -3.81 22.37
N ASP A 84 8.61 -4.72 22.79
CA ASP A 84 9.13 -4.76 24.17
C ASP A 84 9.77 -3.43 24.58
N ARG A 85 10.55 -2.82 23.67
CA ARG A 85 11.21 -1.53 23.90
C ARG A 85 10.25 -0.34 23.87
N SER A 86 9.15 -0.43 23.14
CA SER A 86 8.13 0.63 23.08
C SER A 86 7.37 0.78 24.40
N ALA A 87 7.35 -0.28 25.23
CA ALA A 87 6.49 -0.40 26.40
C ALA A 87 5.00 -0.17 26.06
N ALA A 88 4.61 -0.43 24.81
CA ALA A 88 3.23 -0.29 24.37
C ALA A 88 2.34 -1.35 25.03
N MET A 89 1.08 -0.97 25.27
CA MET A 89 0.08 -1.87 25.82
C MET A 89 -0.29 -2.97 24.81
N LYS A 90 -0.65 -4.15 25.31
CA LYS A 90 -1.08 -5.33 24.52
C LYS A 90 -0.01 -5.80 23.50
N PRO A 91 1.21 -6.15 23.96
CA PRO A 91 2.32 -6.50 23.07
C PRO A 91 2.01 -7.67 22.12
N ASP A 92 1.30 -8.70 22.60
CA ASP A 92 0.91 -9.84 21.77
C ASP A 92 -0.04 -9.45 20.64
N LEU A 93 -1.03 -8.59 20.94
CA LEU A 93 -1.94 -8.07 19.92
C LEU A 93 -1.19 -7.22 18.89
N LEU A 94 -0.29 -6.34 19.32
CA LEU A 94 0.51 -5.54 18.39
C LEU A 94 1.38 -6.41 17.47
N LEU A 95 1.93 -7.51 17.99
CA LEU A 95 2.66 -8.48 17.18
C LEU A 95 1.74 -9.15 16.16
N ASP A 96 0.54 -9.56 16.56
CA ASP A 96 -0.45 -10.19 15.69
C ASP A 96 -0.97 -9.24 14.61
N LEU A 97 -1.11 -7.94 14.91
CA LEU A 97 -1.49 -6.92 13.93
C LEU A 97 -0.39 -6.65 12.89
N MET A 98 0.89 -6.78 13.26
CA MET A 98 2.02 -6.51 12.35
C MET A 98 2.52 -7.76 11.62
N LEU A 99 2.28 -8.95 12.17
CA LEU A 99 2.67 -10.23 11.57
C LEU A 99 1.55 -11.28 11.73
N PRO A 100 0.36 -11.02 11.16
CA PRO A 100 -0.75 -11.95 11.22
C PRO A 100 -0.43 -13.23 10.43
N ALA A 101 -1.07 -14.35 10.81
CA ALA A 101 -0.97 -15.61 10.07
C ALA A 101 -1.65 -15.55 8.68
N ARG A 102 -2.54 -14.57 8.47
CA ARG A 102 -3.29 -14.36 7.22
C ARG A 102 -2.70 -13.19 6.44
N LEU A 103 -2.98 -13.13 5.14
CA LEU A 103 -2.46 -12.06 4.29
C LEU A 103 -2.94 -10.68 4.78
N SER A 104 -2.03 -9.73 4.93
CA SER A 104 -2.36 -8.33 5.20
C SER A 104 -1.35 -7.40 4.50
N TYR A 105 -1.85 -6.62 3.54
CA TYR A 105 -1.06 -5.63 2.80
C TYR A 105 -0.63 -4.46 3.69
N GLY A 106 -1.49 -4.04 4.62
CA GLY A 106 -1.14 -3.01 5.59
C GLY A 106 -0.08 -3.49 6.59
N ALA A 107 -0.22 -4.72 7.13
CA ALA A 107 0.73 -5.25 8.09
C ALA A 107 2.14 -5.45 7.50
N CYS A 108 2.26 -5.94 6.25
CA CYS A 108 3.57 -6.05 5.59
C CYS A 108 4.22 -4.69 5.34
N THR A 109 3.43 -3.69 4.97
CA THR A 109 3.94 -2.33 4.74
C THR A 109 4.33 -1.66 6.07
N ASN A 110 3.56 -1.86 7.13
CA ASN A 110 3.91 -1.39 8.48
C ASN A 110 5.25 -1.98 8.97
N ARG A 111 5.50 -3.27 8.72
CA ARG A 111 6.81 -3.89 8.99
C ARG A 111 7.92 -3.16 8.24
N ALA A 112 7.72 -2.83 6.96
CA ALA A 112 8.68 -2.07 6.16
C ALA A 112 8.94 -0.67 6.75
N PHE A 113 7.90 0.03 7.22
CA PHE A 113 8.05 1.35 7.86
C PHE A 113 8.89 1.29 9.14
N LEU A 114 8.64 0.32 10.04
CA LEU A 114 9.44 0.17 11.26
C LEU A 114 10.89 -0.21 10.97
N LEU A 115 11.11 -1.11 10.00
CA LEU A 115 12.46 -1.50 9.58
C LEU A 115 13.21 -0.34 8.93
N ALA A 116 12.55 0.47 8.09
CA ALA A 116 13.13 1.67 7.51
C ALA A 116 13.55 2.68 8.59
N ALA A 117 12.70 2.91 9.60
CA ALA A 117 13.02 3.75 10.75
C ALA A 117 14.23 3.21 11.53
N ALA A 118 14.31 1.89 11.74
CA ALA A 118 15.43 1.23 12.41
C ALA A 118 16.75 1.34 11.62
N LEU A 119 16.67 1.35 10.29
CA LEU A 119 17.81 1.53 9.39
C LEU A 119 18.22 3.01 9.24
N GLY A 120 17.43 3.94 9.80
CA GLY A 120 17.65 5.38 9.68
C GLY A 120 17.39 5.90 8.26
N CYS A 121 16.48 5.25 7.52
CA CYS A 121 16.05 5.70 6.21
C CYS A 121 15.09 6.90 6.36
N GLU A 122 15.25 7.90 5.49
CA GLU A 122 14.39 9.09 5.44
C GLU A 122 13.11 8.87 4.62
N SER A 123 13.12 7.86 3.74
CA SER A 123 12.00 7.53 2.88
C SER A 123 11.88 6.02 2.66
N VAL A 124 10.65 5.60 2.35
CA VAL A 124 10.31 4.22 1.99
C VAL A 124 9.73 4.21 0.60
N HIS A 125 10.29 3.37 -0.26
CA HIS A 125 9.93 3.19 -1.67
C HIS A 125 9.41 1.76 -1.81
N ARG A 126 8.17 1.56 -2.22
CA ARG A 126 7.54 0.23 -2.28
C ARG A 126 7.39 -0.24 -3.72
N ARG A 127 7.71 -1.52 -3.92
CA ARG A 127 7.42 -2.31 -5.12
C ARG A 127 6.68 -3.57 -4.75
N ASP A 128 5.72 -3.97 -5.58
CA ASP A 128 5.03 -5.26 -5.41
C ASP A 128 5.72 -6.37 -6.20
N SER A 129 5.63 -7.60 -5.70
CA SER A 129 6.36 -8.75 -6.24
C SER A 129 5.80 -9.29 -7.56
N ASP A 130 4.57 -8.91 -7.93
CA ASP A 130 3.87 -9.24 -9.17
C ASP A 130 3.88 -8.09 -10.20
N SER A 131 5.00 -7.37 -10.27
CA SER A 131 5.20 -6.27 -11.21
C SER A 131 6.53 -6.35 -11.96
N ARG A 132 6.62 -5.65 -13.10
CA ARG A 132 7.87 -5.42 -13.84
C ARG A 132 7.94 -3.98 -14.35
N TYR A 133 9.13 -3.48 -14.65
CA TYR A 133 9.27 -2.13 -15.22
C TYR A 133 8.88 -2.12 -16.70
N GLN A 134 8.34 -0.99 -17.15
CA GLN A 134 8.33 -0.66 -18.57
C GLN A 134 9.76 -0.36 -19.03
N ALA A 135 10.02 -0.50 -20.33
CA ALA A 135 11.34 -0.22 -20.90
C ALA A 135 11.21 0.61 -22.19
N VAL A 136 12.17 1.51 -22.41
CA VAL A 136 12.33 2.28 -23.64
C VAL A 136 13.74 2.06 -24.14
N ASP A 137 13.88 1.70 -25.43
CA ASP A 137 15.16 1.38 -26.06
C ASP A 137 16.00 0.32 -25.30
N GLY A 138 15.31 -0.62 -24.65
CA GLY A 138 15.92 -1.70 -23.86
C GLY A 138 16.29 -1.31 -22.42
N GLU A 139 16.12 -0.05 -22.03
CA GLU A 139 16.43 0.45 -20.70
C GLU A 139 15.16 0.53 -19.82
N PRO A 140 15.18 0.01 -18.57
CA PRO A 140 14.04 0.10 -17.67
C PRO A 140 13.72 1.53 -17.23
N ALA A 141 12.45 1.89 -17.25
CA ALA A 141 11.92 3.14 -16.71
C ALA A 141 11.72 3.03 -15.19
N PHE A 142 12.81 3.16 -14.43
CA PHE A 142 12.77 3.02 -12.97
C PHE A 142 12.01 4.16 -12.27
N PRO A 143 10.95 3.88 -11.48
CA PRO A 143 10.22 4.91 -10.74
C PRO A 143 11.07 5.70 -9.74
N VAL A 144 12.09 5.08 -9.15
CA VAL A 144 12.99 5.73 -8.17
C VAL A 144 13.62 7.02 -8.68
N HIS A 145 13.71 7.20 -10.01
CA HIS A 145 14.16 8.44 -10.62
C HIS A 145 13.34 9.66 -10.17
N HIS A 146 12.02 9.62 -10.32
CA HIS A 146 11.14 10.73 -9.93
C HIS A 146 10.99 10.82 -8.40
N GLU A 147 10.99 9.66 -7.74
CA GLU A 147 10.92 9.59 -6.28
C GLU A 147 12.12 10.30 -5.65
N LEU A 148 13.36 10.00 -6.03
CA LEU A 148 14.55 10.64 -5.43
C LEU A 148 14.79 12.08 -5.88
N THR A 149 14.25 12.46 -7.03
CA THR A 149 14.33 13.85 -7.52
C THR A 149 13.55 14.82 -6.64
N SER A 150 12.42 14.39 -6.06
CA SER A 150 11.46 15.30 -5.42
C SER A 150 11.09 14.96 -3.98
N LEU A 151 11.10 13.67 -3.59
CA LEU A 151 10.59 13.23 -2.30
C LEU A 151 11.38 13.82 -1.13
N GLY A 152 10.65 14.40 -0.17
CA GLY A 152 11.19 15.06 1.01
C GLY A 152 11.79 16.45 0.78
N SER A 153 11.99 16.88 -0.47
CA SER A 153 12.38 18.26 -0.80
C SER A 153 11.25 19.24 -0.51
N ARG A 154 11.56 20.53 -0.35
CA ARG A 154 10.51 21.56 -0.36
C ARG A 154 9.86 21.57 -1.73
N ALA A 155 8.54 21.76 -1.78
CA ALA A 155 7.78 21.77 -3.02
C ALA A 155 8.32 22.83 -4.01
N ALA A 156 8.74 24.00 -3.52
CA ALA A 156 9.39 25.03 -4.34
C ALA A 156 10.69 24.57 -5.03
N ASP A 157 11.45 23.68 -4.41
CA ASP A 157 12.67 23.11 -4.99
C ASP A 157 12.32 21.99 -5.97
N ALA A 158 11.37 21.12 -5.59
CA ALA A 158 10.87 20.04 -6.45
C ALA A 158 10.23 20.57 -7.76
N ALA A 159 9.57 21.74 -7.71
CA ALA A 159 8.94 22.38 -8.87
C ALA A 159 9.91 22.64 -10.03
N ARG A 160 11.22 22.72 -9.76
CA ARG A 160 12.27 22.96 -10.78
C ARG A 160 12.66 21.69 -11.54
N HIS A 161 12.22 20.53 -11.06
CA HIS A 161 12.63 19.22 -11.56
C HIS A 161 11.46 18.38 -12.10
N VAL A 162 10.23 18.89 -11.99
CA VAL A 162 9.03 18.27 -12.56
C VAL A 162 8.68 18.89 -13.91
N THR A 163 7.89 18.19 -14.72
CA THR A 163 7.40 18.72 -15.99
C THR A 163 6.37 19.83 -15.80
N GLU A 164 5.51 19.70 -14.79
CA GLU A 164 4.43 20.65 -14.51
C GLU A 164 4.24 20.86 -13.00
N THR A 165 3.82 22.07 -12.61
CA THR A 165 3.40 22.38 -11.24
C THR A 165 1.96 22.86 -11.23
N ALA A 166 1.07 22.07 -10.62
CA ALA A 166 -0.32 22.39 -10.36
C ALA A 166 -0.60 22.61 -8.86
N LEU A 167 0.46 22.73 -8.05
CA LEU A 167 0.36 22.96 -6.61
C LEU A 167 0.10 24.44 -6.29
N ALA A 168 -0.82 24.70 -5.37
CA ALA A 168 -1.12 26.05 -4.88
C ALA A 168 0.09 26.70 -4.17
N ALA A 169 0.24 28.02 -4.36
CA ALA A 169 1.42 28.77 -3.89
C ALA A 169 1.63 28.73 -2.37
N ASP A 170 0.54 28.66 -1.59
CA ASP A 170 0.54 28.57 -0.13
C ASP A 170 1.09 27.24 0.41
N ARG A 171 1.33 26.26 -0.47
CA ARG A 171 1.86 24.92 -0.15
C ARG A 171 3.32 24.74 -0.57
N MET A 172 3.91 25.71 -1.26
CA MET A 172 5.25 25.61 -1.85
C MET A 172 6.38 25.48 -0.82
N ASP A 173 6.15 25.93 0.42
CA ASP A 173 7.11 25.81 1.51
C ASP A 173 7.09 24.44 2.21
N ARG A 174 6.07 23.62 1.96
CA ARG A 174 5.92 22.28 2.54
C ARG A 174 6.82 21.27 1.84
N ARG A 175 7.11 20.15 2.51
CA ARG A 175 7.87 19.05 1.91
C ARG A 175 6.97 18.15 1.07
N VAL A 176 7.51 17.60 0.00
CA VAL A 176 6.87 16.55 -0.80
C VAL A 176 6.78 15.27 0.05
N ALA A 177 5.57 14.88 0.41
CA ALA A 177 5.30 13.76 1.32
C ALA A 177 5.17 12.42 0.60
N MET A 178 4.79 12.45 -0.67
CA MET A 178 4.51 11.27 -1.49
C MET A 178 4.94 11.49 -2.94
N VAL A 179 5.57 10.50 -3.54
CA VAL A 179 5.84 10.46 -4.97
C VAL A 179 5.45 9.09 -5.49
N GLY A 180 4.76 9.02 -6.61
CA GLY A 180 4.39 7.72 -7.16
C GLY A 180 3.72 7.80 -8.52
N SER A 181 3.33 6.63 -8.99
CA SER A 181 2.50 6.49 -10.17
C SER A 181 1.67 5.22 -10.08
N SER A 182 1.02 4.86 -11.18
CA SER A 182 0.12 3.72 -11.24
C SER A 182 0.80 2.55 -11.95
N PHE A 183 -0.01 1.64 -12.47
CA PHE A 183 0.37 0.51 -13.29
C PHE A 183 -0.31 0.55 -14.66
N VAL A 184 0.23 -0.21 -15.60
CA VAL A 184 -0.43 -0.62 -16.84
C VAL A 184 -0.61 -2.14 -16.84
N GLY A 185 -1.56 -2.64 -17.62
CA GLY A 185 -1.79 -4.08 -17.76
C GLY A 185 -3.04 -4.57 -17.03
N GLU A 186 -2.94 -5.70 -16.33
CA GLU A 186 -4.08 -6.32 -15.63
C GLU A 186 -4.63 -5.40 -14.54
N LEU A 187 -5.94 -5.49 -14.26
CA LEU A 187 -6.57 -4.72 -13.19
C LEU A 187 -5.88 -4.99 -11.84
N SER A 188 -5.93 -4.04 -10.91
CA SER A 188 -5.39 -4.28 -9.56
C SER A 188 -6.20 -5.34 -8.80
N VAL A 189 -7.47 -5.52 -9.19
CA VAL A 189 -8.44 -6.45 -8.63
C VAL A 189 -8.92 -7.43 -9.69
N ASP A 190 -8.83 -8.74 -9.41
CA ASP A 190 -9.27 -9.83 -10.28
C ASP A 190 -10.81 -9.96 -10.33
N ILE A 191 -11.44 -8.97 -10.96
CA ILE A 191 -12.89 -8.86 -11.21
C ILE A 191 -13.22 -8.66 -12.69
N GLY A 192 -12.22 -8.76 -13.59
CA GLY A 192 -12.41 -8.61 -15.04
C GLY A 192 -13.30 -9.70 -15.65
N GLU A 193 -13.33 -10.89 -15.04
CA GLU A 193 -14.27 -11.95 -15.44
C GLU A 193 -15.72 -11.58 -15.16
N ILE A 194 -16.00 -10.90 -14.04
CA ILE A 194 -17.36 -10.43 -13.72
C ILE A 194 -17.83 -9.44 -14.78
N LEU A 195 -16.96 -8.51 -15.20
CA LEU A 195 -17.24 -7.58 -16.30
C LEU A 195 -17.53 -8.31 -17.63
N SER A 196 -16.80 -9.39 -17.90
CA SER A 196 -16.99 -10.18 -19.13
C SER A 196 -18.27 -11.02 -19.12
N LEU A 197 -18.69 -11.50 -17.93
CA LEU A 197 -19.90 -12.28 -17.74
C LEU A 197 -21.16 -11.40 -17.75
N ASP A 198 -21.16 -10.33 -16.95
CA ASP A 198 -22.28 -9.39 -16.88
C ASP A 198 -21.79 -7.99 -16.45
N PRO A 199 -21.73 -7.02 -17.40
CA PRO A 199 -21.34 -5.64 -17.09
C PRO A 199 -22.25 -4.92 -16.08
N ARG A 200 -23.54 -5.29 -16.01
CA ARG A 200 -24.47 -4.71 -15.04
C ARG A 200 -24.13 -5.21 -13.63
N VAL A 201 -23.89 -6.50 -13.47
CA VAL A 201 -23.46 -7.07 -12.19
C VAL A 201 -22.12 -6.47 -11.76
N TYR A 202 -21.16 -6.34 -12.68
CA TYR A 202 -19.90 -5.66 -12.40
C TYR A 202 -20.13 -4.24 -11.87
N HIS A 203 -20.97 -3.47 -12.56
CA HIS A 203 -21.27 -2.10 -12.17
C HIS A 203 -21.95 -2.03 -10.80
N ASP A 204 -22.92 -2.89 -10.53
CA ASP A 204 -23.62 -2.94 -9.25
C ASP A 204 -22.65 -3.27 -8.11
N MET A 205 -21.75 -4.24 -8.31
CA MET A 205 -20.76 -4.65 -7.30
C MET A 205 -19.68 -3.59 -7.04
N VAL A 206 -19.07 -3.05 -8.10
CA VAL A 206 -18.02 -2.02 -7.96
C VAL A 206 -18.62 -0.72 -7.39
N GLY A 207 -19.87 -0.40 -7.75
CA GLY A 207 -20.59 0.76 -7.22
C GLY A 207 -20.81 0.73 -5.70
N LEU A 208 -20.71 -0.45 -5.06
CA LEU A 208 -20.78 -0.58 -3.58
C LEU A 208 -19.58 0.05 -2.85
N TRP A 209 -18.51 0.37 -3.57
CA TRP A 209 -17.39 1.15 -3.04
C TRP A 209 -17.85 2.56 -2.61
N ALA A 210 -18.70 3.19 -3.41
CA ALA A 210 -19.14 4.56 -3.18
C ALA A 210 -19.91 4.72 -1.85
N PRO A 211 -19.85 5.92 -1.24
CA PRO A 211 -20.77 6.30 -0.17
C PRO A 211 -22.24 6.11 -0.58
N ALA A 212 -23.08 5.64 0.34
CA ALA A 212 -24.48 5.33 0.03
C ALA A 212 -25.26 6.51 -0.56
N HIS A 213 -24.98 7.73 -0.08
CA HIS A 213 -25.63 8.98 -0.47
C HIS A 213 -25.21 9.54 -1.84
N TRP A 214 -24.20 8.94 -2.51
CA TRP A 214 -23.78 9.38 -3.83
C TRP A 214 -24.85 9.11 -4.89
N SER A 215 -24.95 10.04 -5.84
CA SER A 215 -25.85 9.90 -7.01
C SER A 215 -25.45 8.72 -7.90
N PRO A 216 -26.39 8.16 -8.67
CA PRO A 216 -26.08 7.12 -9.66
C PRO A 216 -24.99 7.54 -10.67
N GLU A 217 -24.97 8.81 -11.07
CA GLU A 217 -23.97 9.38 -11.98
C GLU A 217 -22.56 9.34 -11.38
N GLN A 218 -22.42 9.73 -10.11
CA GLN A 218 -21.13 9.68 -9.40
C GLN A 218 -20.66 8.23 -9.22
N LYS A 219 -21.58 7.30 -8.92
CA LYS A 219 -21.24 5.87 -8.82
C LYS A 219 -20.76 5.31 -10.16
N ARG A 220 -21.41 5.69 -11.28
CA ARG A 220 -20.95 5.32 -12.63
C ARG A 220 -19.53 5.80 -12.90
N GLN A 221 -19.24 7.07 -12.64
CA GLN A 221 -17.88 7.61 -12.81
C GLN A 221 -16.85 6.87 -11.96
N LEU A 222 -17.18 6.57 -10.69
CA LEU A 222 -16.29 5.78 -9.83
C LEU A 222 -16.00 4.42 -10.46
N VAL A 223 -17.03 3.70 -10.89
CA VAL A 223 -16.89 2.37 -11.51
C VAL A 223 -16.02 2.42 -12.77
N ASP A 224 -16.19 3.45 -13.61
CA ASP A 224 -15.44 3.61 -14.85
C ASP A 224 -13.94 3.81 -14.63
N GLU A 225 -13.54 4.40 -13.49
CA GLU A 225 -12.14 4.65 -13.15
C GLU A 225 -11.52 3.55 -12.26
N SER A 226 -12.34 2.85 -11.47
CA SER A 226 -11.89 1.89 -10.46
C SER A 226 -10.99 0.78 -11.03
N PHE A 227 -9.86 0.52 -10.35
CA PHE A 227 -8.97 -0.63 -10.58
C PHE A 227 -8.26 -0.71 -11.95
N ARG A 228 -8.42 0.28 -12.82
CA ARG A 228 -7.85 0.27 -14.19
C ARG A 228 -6.40 0.74 -14.27
N GLY A 229 -5.88 1.32 -13.20
CA GLY A 229 -4.57 1.96 -13.18
C GLY A 229 -4.47 3.09 -14.22
N ALA A 230 -3.29 3.23 -14.84
CA ALA A 230 -3.02 4.21 -15.89
C ALA A 230 -3.34 3.70 -17.31
N GLY A 231 -4.11 2.62 -17.46
CA GLY A 231 -4.49 2.07 -18.75
C GLY A 231 -3.41 1.16 -19.37
N THR A 232 -3.15 1.31 -20.66
CA THR A 232 -2.29 0.40 -21.44
C THR A 232 -1.18 1.10 -22.23
N ASP A 233 -1.07 2.42 -22.11
CA ASP A 233 -0.16 3.19 -22.93
C ASP A 233 1.31 2.89 -22.54
N PRO A 234 2.17 2.57 -23.51
CA PRO A 234 3.58 2.32 -23.22
C PRO A 234 4.25 3.63 -22.79
N PHE A 235 5.19 3.52 -21.86
CA PHE A 235 6.08 4.63 -21.51
C PHE A 235 6.90 5.06 -22.73
N THR A 236 6.91 6.36 -23.05
CA THR A 236 7.67 6.93 -24.17
C THR A 236 8.66 8.01 -23.74
N ALA A 237 8.30 8.83 -22.76
CA ALA A 237 9.12 9.91 -22.22
C ALA A 237 8.64 10.27 -20.81
N ASP A 238 9.52 10.87 -20.02
CA ASP A 238 9.18 11.32 -18.68
C ASP A 238 8.16 12.45 -18.67
N HIS A 239 7.15 12.30 -17.82
CA HIS A 239 6.22 13.35 -17.43
C HIS A 239 5.95 13.24 -15.92
N SER A 240 6.04 14.37 -15.22
CA SER A 240 5.71 14.44 -13.80
C SER A 240 5.06 15.76 -13.41
N THR A 241 4.13 15.70 -12.46
CA THR A 241 3.32 16.83 -12.00
C THR A 241 3.44 16.96 -10.48
N LEU A 242 3.92 18.13 -10.02
CA LEU A 242 3.85 18.51 -8.60
C LEU A 242 2.44 19.04 -8.30
N THR A 243 1.71 18.35 -7.43
CA THR A 243 0.30 18.63 -7.12
C THR A 243 -0.10 18.10 -5.74
N VAL A 244 -1.37 18.20 -5.37
CA VAL A 244 -1.98 17.27 -4.41
C VAL A 244 -2.45 16.06 -5.22
N VAL A 245 -1.77 14.93 -5.04
CA VAL A 245 -1.95 13.75 -5.89
C VAL A 245 -3.31 13.11 -5.58
N ASP A 246 -4.11 12.93 -6.63
CA ASP A 246 -5.38 12.21 -6.59
C ASP A 246 -5.15 10.73 -6.23
N PRO A 247 -5.79 10.21 -5.17
CA PRO A 247 -5.68 8.80 -4.78
C PRO A 247 -6.04 7.80 -5.88
N MET A 248 -6.85 8.21 -6.88
CA MET A 248 -7.22 7.37 -8.02
C MET A 248 -6.13 7.22 -9.09
N ARG A 249 -5.02 7.97 -8.99
CA ARG A 249 -3.97 8.04 -10.01
C ARG A 249 -2.65 7.43 -9.59
N VAL A 250 -2.58 6.87 -8.38
CA VAL A 250 -1.37 6.27 -7.81
C VAL A 250 -1.73 4.97 -7.11
N ASP A 251 -0.86 3.97 -7.25
CA ASP A 251 -1.07 2.65 -6.66
C ASP A 251 0.08 2.28 -5.73
N MET A 252 -0.24 1.50 -4.69
CA MET A 252 0.71 1.11 -3.65
C MET A 252 1.89 0.26 -4.17
N CYS A 253 1.74 -0.33 -5.36
CA CYS A 253 2.79 -1.09 -6.03
C CYS A 253 3.93 -0.21 -6.58
N ASN A 254 3.74 1.11 -6.66
CA ASN A 254 4.67 2.04 -7.30
C ASN A 254 4.65 3.42 -6.61
N ILE A 255 5.09 3.44 -5.34
CA ILE A 255 4.95 4.61 -4.48
C ILE A 255 6.10 4.76 -3.50
N ALA A 256 6.38 6.00 -3.12
CA ALA A 256 7.31 6.33 -2.06
C ALA A 256 6.75 7.39 -1.10
N PHE A 257 7.08 7.25 0.19
CA PHE A 257 6.63 8.14 1.27
C PHE A 257 7.79 8.75 2.04
N HIS A 258 7.59 9.97 2.52
CA HIS A 258 8.50 10.69 3.42
C HIS A 258 7.73 11.31 4.59
N GLY A 259 8.19 11.07 5.81
CA GLY A 259 7.59 11.58 7.05
C GLY A 259 6.27 10.93 7.45
N VAL A 260 5.27 10.91 6.55
CA VAL A 260 3.89 10.49 6.87
C VAL A 260 3.79 9.05 7.42
N HIS A 261 4.60 8.13 6.87
CA HIS A 261 4.64 6.72 7.25
C HIS A 261 5.18 6.49 8.68
N GLU A 262 5.90 7.46 9.24
CA GLU A 262 6.39 7.42 10.62
C GLU A 262 5.34 7.92 11.62
N HIS A 263 4.28 8.58 11.16
CA HIS A 263 3.24 9.16 12.01
C HIS A 263 1.95 8.35 12.02
N VAL A 264 1.56 7.76 10.88
CA VAL A 264 0.33 6.97 10.78
C VAL A 264 0.64 5.62 10.09
N PRO A 265 0.22 4.48 10.69
CA PRO A 265 0.37 3.17 10.06
C PRO A 265 -0.68 2.97 8.96
N LEU A 266 -0.58 1.85 8.25
CA LEU A 266 -1.65 1.35 7.42
C LEU A 266 -2.57 0.40 8.22
N PRO A 267 -3.87 0.34 7.89
CA PRO A 267 -4.81 -0.61 8.47
C PRO A 267 -4.31 -2.07 8.35
N PRO A 268 -4.14 -2.81 9.47
CA PRO A 268 -3.58 -4.16 9.47
C PRO A 268 -4.56 -5.26 9.03
N ALA A 269 -5.75 -4.88 8.55
CA ALA A 269 -6.84 -5.76 8.16
C ALA A 269 -6.37 -6.96 7.32
N THR A 270 -6.83 -8.15 7.69
CA THR A 270 -6.43 -9.40 7.03
C THR A 270 -7.44 -9.81 5.97
N ASP A 271 -6.97 -10.52 4.95
CA ASP A 271 -7.78 -11.02 3.84
C ASP A 271 -8.66 -9.92 3.20
N THR A 272 -8.12 -8.72 3.04
CA THR A 272 -8.73 -7.62 2.29
C THR A 272 -7.75 -7.07 1.24
N ILE A 273 -8.24 -6.18 0.38
CA ILE A 273 -7.47 -5.42 -0.61
C ILE A 273 -7.73 -3.93 -0.40
N GLY A 274 -6.86 -3.06 -0.91
CA GLY A 274 -7.05 -1.61 -0.89
C GLY A 274 -6.86 -0.93 0.48
N SER A 275 -6.78 -1.69 1.58
CA SER A 275 -6.60 -1.10 2.92
C SER A 275 -5.26 -0.38 3.08
N ASP A 276 -4.25 -0.78 2.31
CA ASP A 276 -2.94 -0.15 2.26
C ASP A 276 -2.92 1.20 1.51
N TYR A 277 -4.03 1.62 0.91
CA TYR A 277 -4.17 2.94 0.23
C TYR A 277 -4.49 4.08 1.21
N PHE A 278 -4.71 3.79 2.49
CA PHE A 278 -5.11 4.79 3.48
C PHE A 278 -4.17 6.00 3.54
N LEU A 279 -2.84 5.79 3.45
CA LEU A 279 -1.87 6.88 3.48
C LEU A 279 -1.96 7.79 2.24
N ILE A 280 -2.39 7.28 1.10
CA ILE A 280 -2.60 8.07 -0.12
C ILE A 280 -3.73 9.07 0.13
N HIS A 281 -4.86 8.60 0.67
CA HIS A 281 -5.98 9.46 1.07
C HIS A 281 -5.58 10.47 2.16
N LEU A 282 -4.82 10.05 3.18
CA LEU A 282 -4.36 10.96 4.22
C LEU A 282 -3.47 12.08 3.66
N VAL A 283 -2.53 11.77 2.75
CA VAL A 283 -1.68 12.78 2.10
C VAL A 283 -2.51 13.75 1.26
N HIS A 284 -3.44 13.21 0.47
CA HIS A 284 -4.36 14.00 -0.35
C HIS A 284 -5.22 14.95 0.50
N ASP A 285 -5.91 14.41 1.51
CA ASP A 285 -6.87 15.15 2.31
C ASP A 285 -6.20 16.15 3.26
N ALA A 286 -4.97 15.86 3.73
CA ALA A 286 -4.16 16.83 4.45
C ALA A 286 -3.56 17.93 3.54
N ALA A 287 -3.83 17.87 2.23
CA ALA A 287 -3.31 18.77 1.20
C ALA A 287 -1.77 18.90 1.26
N LEU A 288 -1.09 17.78 1.47
CA LEU A 288 0.36 17.70 1.43
C LEU A 288 0.84 17.64 -0.02
N PRO A 289 1.97 18.30 -0.37
CA PRO A 289 2.54 18.20 -1.70
C PRO A 289 2.93 16.76 -2.05
N GLY A 290 2.64 16.35 -3.28
CA GLY A 290 3.10 15.09 -3.86
C GLY A 290 3.50 15.27 -5.32
N VAL A 291 4.20 14.27 -5.87
CA VAL A 291 4.51 14.22 -7.31
C VAL A 291 3.90 12.97 -7.91
N LEU A 292 3.10 13.16 -8.96
CA LEU A 292 2.61 12.09 -9.82
C LEU A 292 3.56 11.99 -11.03
N HIS A 293 4.00 10.79 -11.41
CA HIS A 293 4.79 10.59 -12.62
C HIS A 293 4.18 9.52 -13.54
N ASN A 294 4.71 9.36 -14.75
CA ASN A 294 4.20 8.39 -15.73
C ASN A 294 5.08 7.14 -15.93
N ARG A 295 6.14 6.97 -15.12
CA ARG A 295 6.89 5.70 -15.02
C ARG A 295 6.06 4.61 -14.32
N ASN A 296 4.92 4.26 -14.94
CA ASN A 296 4.02 3.22 -14.46
C ASN A 296 4.72 1.86 -14.56
N ILE A 297 4.44 0.96 -13.61
CA ILE A 297 4.90 -0.44 -13.68
C ILE A 297 3.90 -1.28 -14.47
N VAL A 298 4.33 -2.44 -14.97
CA VAL A 298 3.42 -3.40 -15.60
C VAL A 298 2.95 -4.40 -14.54
N ASN A 299 1.65 -4.39 -14.27
CA ASN A 299 0.98 -5.32 -13.35
C ASN A 299 0.58 -6.61 -14.06
N PHE A 300 0.71 -7.76 -13.39
CA PHE A 300 0.28 -9.05 -13.92
C PHE A 300 -0.24 -9.99 -12.83
N TYR A 301 -1.15 -10.90 -13.20
CA TYR A 301 -1.62 -11.94 -12.28
C TYR A 301 -0.68 -13.14 -12.23
N THR A 302 -0.44 -13.66 -11.02
CA THR A 302 0.19 -14.96 -10.83
C THR A 302 -0.82 -16.10 -10.94
N GLY A 303 -0.36 -17.29 -11.33
CA GLY A 303 -1.22 -18.45 -11.60
C GLY A 303 -2.12 -18.87 -10.41
N ASP A 304 -1.68 -18.61 -9.17
CA ASP A 304 -2.43 -18.96 -7.95
C ASP A 304 -3.85 -18.37 -7.93
N ARG A 305 -4.04 -17.18 -8.51
CA ARG A 305 -5.35 -16.48 -8.57
C ARG A 305 -6.38 -17.28 -9.37
N ARG A 306 -5.94 -18.14 -10.30
CA ARG A 306 -6.81 -18.94 -11.17
C ARG A 306 -7.24 -20.28 -10.57
N THR A 307 -6.75 -20.65 -9.38
CA THR A 307 -7.18 -21.86 -8.66
C THR A 307 -8.50 -21.63 -7.91
N ASP A 308 -9.26 -22.67 -7.56
CA ASP A 308 -10.52 -22.53 -6.81
C ASP A 308 -10.32 -21.88 -5.42
N ALA A 309 -9.22 -22.25 -4.74
CA ALA A 309 -8.83 -21.64 -3.48
C ALA A 309 -8.43 -20.17 -3.67
N GLY A 310 -7.70 -19.86 -4.74
CA GLY A 310 -7.32 -18.50 -5.11
C GLY A 310 -8.53 -17.63 -5.42
N PHE A 311 -9.47 -18.13 -6.23
CA PHE A 311 -10.74 -17.49 -6.54
C PHE A 311 -11.51 -17.14 -5.26
N THR A 312 -11.76 -18.14 -4.40
CA THR A 312 -12.49 -17.94 -3.15
C THR A 312 -11.81 -16.91 -2.24
N ALA A 313 -10.49 -16.99 -2.10
CA ALA A 313 -9.73 -16.05 -1.29
C ALA A 313 -9.82 -14.61 -1.85
N TYR A 314 -9.81 -14.46 -3.17
CA TYR A 314 -9.85 -13.15 -3.82
C TYR A 314 -11.24 -12.50 -3.76
N GLN A 315 -12.30 -13.26 -4.01
CA GLN A 315 -13.67 -12.76 -3.84
C GLN A 315 -13.94 -12.38 -2.38
N LEU A 316 -13.41 -13.15 -1.41
CA LEU A 316 -13.50 -12.77 0.01
C LEU A 316 -12.79 -11.45 0.31
N ARG A 317 -11.61 -11.22 -0.28
CA ARG A 317 -10.89 -9.94 -0.15
C ARG A 317 -11.68 -8.77 -0.71
N PHE A 318 -12.30 -8.96 -1.88
CA PHE A 318 -13.13 -7.93 -2.49
C PHE A 318 -14.36 -7.61 -1.63
N VAL A 319 -15.05 -8.63 -1.10
CA VAL A 319 -16.15 -8.44 -0.14
C VAL A 319 -15.67 -7.66 1.09
N LYS A 320 -14.56 -8.08 1.73
CA LYS A 320 -14.01 -7.40 2.92
C LYS A 320 -13.63 -5.95 2.62
N PHE A 321 -13.07 -5.68 1.45
CA PHE A 321 -12.80 -4.31 0.99
C PHE A 321 -14.09 -3.48 0.96
N LEU A 322 -15.15 -3.97 0.30
CA LEU A 322 -16.43 -3.26 0.24
C LEU A 322 -17.05 -3.02 1.63
N LEU A 323 -16.96 -3.99 2.54
CA LEU A 323 -17.44 -3.80 3.92
C LEU A 323 -16.62 -2.77 4.69
N SER A 324 -15.31 -2.68 4.44
CA SER A 324 -14.46 -1.69 5.09
C SER A 324 -14.83 -0.26 4.69
N MET A 325 -15.47 -0.07 3.53
CA MET A 325 -15.83 1.25 3.02
C MET A 325 -16.91 1.96 3.83
N LEU A 326 -17.74 1.27 4.61
CA LEU A 326 -18.60 1.92 5.61
C LEU A 326 -17.77 2.81 6.55
N TYR A 327 -16.65 2.27 7.03
CA TYR A 327 -15.78 2.94 7.98
C TYR A 327 -14.84 3.93 7.28
N PHE A 328 -14.20 3.51 6.18
CA PHE A 328 -13.26 4.38 5.49
C PHE A 328 -13.92 5.57 4.80
N ASN A 329 -15.11 5.45 4.20
CA ASN A 329 -15.80 6.61 3.61
C ASN A 329 -16.11 7.68 4.67
N PHE A 330 -16.44 7.27 5.89
CA PHE A 330 -16.60 8.19 7.01
C PHE A 330 -15.29 8.90 7.36
N VAL A 331 -14.19 8.14 7.47
CA VAL A 331 -12.88 8.71 7.80
C VAL A 331 -12.41 9.65 6.69
N TYR A 332 -12.50 9.26 5.41
CA TYR A 332 -12.12 10.06 4.25
C TYR A 332 -12.94 11.36 4.16
N ASP A 333 -14.26 11.30 4.29
CA ASP A 333 -15.11 12.51 4.30
C ASP A 333 -14.73 13.50 5.40
N ARG A 334 -14.39 13.00 6.60
CA ARG A 334 -13.96 13.84 7.73
C ARG A 334 -12.55 14.38 7.57
N MET A 335 -11.63 13.60 7.00
CA MET A 335 -10.29 14.07 6.66
C MET A 335 -10.35 15.16 5.60
N ALA A 336 -11.11 14.96 4.52
CA ALA A 336 -11.30 15.96 3.47
C ALA A 336 -11.87 17.28 4.02
N ARG A 337 -12.83 17.22 4.97
CA ARG A 337 -13.36 18.41 5.65
C ARG A 337 -12.35 19.07 6.59
N ALA A 338 -11.51 18.29 7.27
CA ALA A 338 -10.48 18.81 8.15
C ALA A 338 -9.36 19.50 7.37
N GLY A 339 -9.00 18.97 6.19
CA GLY A 339 -8.03 19.58 5.30
C GLY A 339 -6.68 19.78 6.00
N GLY A 340 -6.13 21.00 5.90
CA GLY A 340 -4.89 21.38 6.57
C GLY A 340 -4.93 21.31 8.10
N SER A 341 -6.09 21.21 8.75
CA SER A 341 -6.17 21.01 10.21
C SER A 341 -5.78 19.61 10.66
N LEU A 342 -5.55 18.68 9.72
CA LEU A 342 -4.93 17.39 9.98
C LEU A 342 -3.43 17.50 10.29
N LEU A 343 -2.83 18.67 10.04
CA LEU A 343 -1.42 18.94 10.26
C LEU A 343 -1.19 19.63 11.61
N ASP A 344 -0.11 19.26 12.29
CA ASP A 344 0.37 19.93 13.49
C ASP A 344 1.14 21.22 13.14
N GLY A 345 1.63 21.93 14.17
CA GLY A 345 2.42 23.17 13.99
C GLY A 345 3.75 22.99 13.25
N ARG A 346 4.19 21.75 13.00
CA ARG A 346 5.38 21.39 12.21
C ARG A 346 5.01 20.92 10.80
N GLY A 347 3.73 20.90 10.44
CA GLY A 347 3.25 20.40 9.16
C GLY A 347 3.23 18.86 9.07
N GLN A 348 3.29 18.16 10.20
CA GLN A 348 3.21 16.69 10.27
C GLN A 348 1.76 16.24 10.49
N VAL A 349 1.39 15.08 9.97
CA VAL A 349 0.03 14.54 10.17
C VAL A 349 -0.24 14.18 11.63
N SER A 350 -1.45 14.47 12.11
CA SER A 350 -1.87 14.20 13.49
C SER A 350 -2.40 12.77 13.64
N ALA A 351 -1.56 11.86 14.15
CA ALA A 351 -1.96 10.50 14.47
C ALA A 351 -3.17 10.43 15.44
N PRO A 352 -3.25 11.26 16.51
CA PRO A 352 -4.42 11.27 17.39
C PRO A 352 -5.72 11.68 16.68
N ALA A 353 -5.65 12.57 15.69
CA ALA A 353 -6.83 12.94 14.90
C ALA A 353 -7.32 11.76 14.06
N VAL A 354 -6.40 11.06 13.38
CA VAL A 354 -6.72 9.87 12.59
C VAL A 354 -7.27 8.74 13.45
N ALA A 355 -6.62 8.43 14.57
CA ALA A 355 -7.09 7.40 15.51
C ALA A 355 -8.51 7.69 16.02
N ARG A 356 -8.80 8.95 16.38
CA ARG A 356 -10.14 9.36 16.81
C ARG A 356 -11.18 9.15 15.71
N LEU A 357 -10.89 9.54 14.47
CA LEU A 357 -11.82 9.30 13.35
C LEU A 357 -12.09 7.81 13.13
N ALA A 358 -11.04 6.97 13.21
CA ALA A 358 -11.18 5.52 13.12
C ALA A 358 -12.05 4.96 14.27
N ARG A 359 -11.81 5.39 15.52
CA ARG A 359 -12.64 5.01 16.70
C ARG A 359 -14.10 5.42 16.53
N GLU A 360 -14.35 6.65 16.09
CA GLU A 360 -15.71 7.15 15.86
C GLU A 360 -16.42 6.33 14.78
N SER A 361 -15.71 5.96 13.71
CA SER A 361 -16.29 5.16 12.63
C SER A 361 -16.72 3.76 13.09
N ALA A 362 -16.00 3.14 14.05
CA ALA A 362 -16.35 1.82 14.57
C ALA A 362 -17.75 1.77 15.22
N GLY A 363 -18.28 2.92 15.66
CA GLY A 363 -19.61 3.06 16.25
C GLY A 363 -20.75 3.26 15.25
N LEU A 364 -20.48 3.24 13.94
CA LEU A 364 -21.51 3.41 12.91
C LEU A 364 -22.51 2.25 12.89
N ASP A 365 -23.75 2.56 12.49
CA ASP A 365 -24.77 1.56 12.25
C ASP A 365 -24.41 0.68 11.05
N ARG A 366 -24.66 -0.63 11.19
CA ARG A 366 -24.21 -1.65 10.23
C ARG A 366 -25.18 -1.86 9.06
N SER A 367 -26.31 -1.14 9.01
CA SER A 367 -27.33 -1.34 7.97
C SER A 367 -26.79 -1.18 6.55
N GLU A 368 -25.85 -0.26 6.32
CA GLU A 368 -25.23 -0.08 5.01
C GLU A 368 -24.44 -1.33 4.58
N ASN A 369 -23.69 -1.94 5.50
CA ASN A 369 -22.94 -3.17 5.20
C ASN A 369 -23.84 -4.41 5.08
N ILE A 370 -24.94 -4.47 5.83
CA ILE A 370 -25.99 -5.47 5.65
C ILE A 370 -26.53 -5.37 4.22
N HIS A 371 -26.87 -4.15 3.77
CA HIS A 371 -27.34 -3.92 2.40
C HIS A 371 -26.28 -4.31 1.35
N ARG A 372 -24.99 -3.95 1.55
CA ARG A 372 -23.90 -4.39 0.66
C ARG A 372 -23.86 -5.90 0.51
N LEU A 373 -24.00 -6.65 1.60
CA LEU A 373 -24.00 -8.11 1.57
C LEU A 373 -25.22 -8.69 0.83
N ASP A 374 -26.38 -8.04 0.91
CA ASP A 374 -27.59 -8.46 0.18
C ASP A 374 -27.43 -8.25 -1.34
N VAL A 375 -26.84 -7.13 -1.74
CA VAL A 375 -26.52 -6.86 -3.15
C VAL A 375 -25.48 -7.85 -3.65
N LEU A 376 -24.43 -8.13 -2.87
CA LEU A 376 -23.40 -9.11 -3.24
C LEU A 376 -23.94 -10.53 -3.36
N ASP A 377 -24.79 -10.99 -2.43
CA ASP A 377 -25.42 -12.31 -2.53
C ASP A 377 -26.24 -12.44 -3.82
N THR A 378 -27.06 -11.42 -4.13
CA THR A 378 -27.87 -11.39 -5.36
C THR A 378 -26.98 -11.41 -6.61
N ALA A 379 -25.98 -10.55 -6.67
CA ALA A 379 -25.02 -10.43 -7.77
C ALA A 379 -24.27 -11.75 -8.03
N TYR A 380 -23.73 -12.38 -6.98
CA TYR A 380 -23.01 -13.63 -7.11
C TYR A 380 -23.91 -14.80 -7.54
N ARG A 381 -25.16 -14.84 -7.08
CA ARG A 381 -26.13 -15.85 -7.52
C ARG A 381 -26.53 -15.67 -8.98
N GLU A 382 -26.66 -14.43 -9.44
CA GLU A 382 -26.96 -14.11 -10.84
C GLU A 382 -25.86 -14.60 -11.79
N LEU A 383 -24.58 -14.44 -11.40
CA LEU A 383 -23.45 -14.95 -12.18
C LEU A 383 -23.41 -16.49 -12.27
N GLY A 384 -24.02 -17.20 -11.32
CA GLY A 384 -24.11 -18.66 -11.31
C GLY A 384 -22.78 -19.39 -11.08
N GLY A 385 -22.80 -20.72 -11.23
CA GLY A 385 -21.62 -21.58 -11.10
C GLY A 385 -20.86 -21.37 -9.79
N ARG A 386 -19.53 -21.22 -9.88
CA ARG A 386 -18.65 -20.98 -8.72
C ARG A 386 -18.96 -19.69 -7.96
N TYR A 387 -19.59 -18.69 -8.59
CA TYR A 387 -20.02 -17.47 -7.91
C TYR A 387 -21.23 -17.74 -7.01
N ALA A 388 -22.21 -18.54 -7.45
CA ALA A 388 -23.33 -18.95 -6.62
C ALA A 388 -22.88 -19.80 -5.41
N GLU A 389 -21.90 -20.68 -5.60
CA GLU A 389 -21.27 -21.44 -4.49
C GLU A 389 -20.56 -20.50 -3.49
N PHE A 390 -19.91 -19.45 -4.00
CA PHE A 390 -19.32 -18.40 -3.17
C PHE A 390 -20.39 -17.60 -2.42
N ALA A 391 -21.55 -17.33 -3.01
CA ALA A 391 -22.68 -16.69 -2.34
C ALA A 391 -23.16 -17.52 -1.13
N ASP A 392 -23.22 -18.85 -1.25
CA ASP A 392 -23.57 -19.72 -0.12
C ASP A 392 -22.52 -19.68 1.00
N LEU A 393 -21.23 -19.58 0.65
CA LEU A 393 -20.17 -19.34 1.63
C LEU A 393 -20.33 -17.98 2.32
N LEU A 394 -20.68 -16.94 1.55
CA LEU A 394 -20.90 -15.59 2.05
C LEU A 394 -22.06 -15.55 3.05
N GLY A 395 -23.19 -16.20 2.72
CA GLY A 395 -24.34 -16.33 3.61
C GLY A 395 -23.98 -16.97 4.95
N ARG A 396 -23.17 -18.04 4.95
CA ARG A 396 -22.69 -18.69 6.18
C ARG A 396 -21.74 -17.84 7.02
N ARG A 397 -21.06 -16.86 6.40
CA ARG A 397 -20.05 -16.00 7.07
C ARG A 397 -20.54 -14.58 7.34
N ARG A 398 -21.79 -14.25 7.00
CA ARG A 398 -22.35 -12.90 7.04
C ARG A 398 -22.05 -12.14 8.34
N GLU A 399 -22.51 -12.66 9.48
CA GLU A 399 -22.33 -11.99 10.78
C GLU A 399 -20.85 -11.84 11.15
N ARG A 400 -20.07 -12.91 10.91
CA ARG A 400 -18.62 -12.88 11.15
C ARG A 400 -17.92 -11.81 10.32
N LEU A 401 -18.30 -11.61 9.05
CA LEU A 401 -17.69 -10.59 8.19
C LEU A 401 -18.04 -9.17 8.63
N LEU A 402 -19.26 -8.95 9.13
CA LEU A 402 -19.67 -7.67 9.71
C LEU A 402 -18.86 -7.35 10.98
N ASP A 403 -18.67 -8.35 11.85
CA ASP A 403 -17.85 -8.21 13.06
C ASP A 403 -16.36 -8.03 12.72
N GLU A 404 -15.81 -8.78 11.76
CA GLU A 404 -14.44 -8.62 11.29
C GLU A 404 -14.20 -7.22 10.72
N ALA A 405 -15.11 -6.68 9.89
CA ALA A 405 -14.94 -5.35 9.32
C ALA A 405 -14.90 -4.25 10.39
N ARG A 406 -15.68 -4.38 11.47
CA ARG A 406 -15.60 -3.47 12.63
C ARG A 406 -14.30 -3.67 13.39
N GLY A 407 -13.92 -4.92 13.66
CA GLY A 407 -12.66 -5.24 14.35
C GLY A 407 -11.45 -4.68 13.62
N ASP A 408 -11.42 -4.80 12.28
CA ASP A 408 -10.34 -4.31 11.43
C ASP A 408 -10.13 -2.77 11.60
N ILE A 409 -11.20 -1.96 11.75
CA ILE A 409 -11.06 -0.52 11.98
C ILE A 409 -10.71 -0.19 13.45
N GLU A 410 -11.19 -0.98 14.42
CA GLU A 410 -10.81 -0.85 15.83
C GLU A 410 -9.33 -1.15 16.07
N ASP A 411 -8.81 -2.16 15.37
CA ASP A 411 -7.40 -2.54 15.36
C ASP A 411 -6.54 -1.49 14.68
N PHE A 412 -7.01 -0.90 13.57
CA PHE A 412 -6.34 0.24 12.94
C PHE A 412 -6.24 1.44 13.89
N ALA A 413 -7.32 1.76 14.61
CA ALA A 413 -7.32 2.84 15.60
C ALA A 413 -6.30 2.56 16.72
N LEU A 414 -6.31 1.35 17.28
CA LEU A 414 -5.35 0.93 18.31
C LEU A 414 -3.88 1.03 17.83
N LEU A 415 -3.61 0.54 16.62
CA LEU A 415 -2.27 0.60 16.05
C LEU A 415 -1.83 2.05 15.85
N THR A 416 -2.73 2.92 15.37
CA THR A 416 -2.44 4.35 15.18
C THR A 416 -2.14 5.06 16.51
N GLU A 417 -2.85 4.73 17.59
CA GLU A 417 -2.61 5.28 18.94
C GLU A 417 -1.22 4.94 19.49
N THR A 418 -0.63 3.82 19.06
CA THR A 418 0.67 3.31 19.56
C THR A 418 1.82 3.53 18.59
N TRP A 419 1.54 3.99 17.36
CA TRP A 419 2.48 3.96 16.26
C TRP A 419 3.74 4.78 16.50
N GLU A 420 3.62 6.00 17.01
CA GLU A 420 4.77 6.88 17.26
C GLU A 420 5.74 6.25 18.29
N GLN A 421 5.21 5.55 19.29
CA GLN A 421 6.02 4.83 20.28
C GLN A 421 6.77 3.66 19.63
N LEU A 422 6.10 2.92 18.74
CA LEU A 422 6.69 1.82 17.98
C LEU A 422 7.79 2.31 17.04
N VAL A 423 7.56 3.39 16.29
CA VAL A 423 8.57 4.01 15.41
C VAL A 423 9.76 4.51 16.23
N GLY A 424 9.50 5.19 17.35
CA GLY A 424 10.53 5.63 18.27
C GLY A 424 11.38 4.47 18.80
N ALA A 425 10.74 3.36 19.17
CA ALA A 425 11.43 2.14 19.61
C ALA A 425 12.22 1.48 18.47
N ALA A 426 11.64 1.40 17.27
CA ALA A 426 12.24 0.80 16.08
C ALA A 426 13.57 1.46 15.72
N ARG A 427 13.66 2.80 15.78
CA ARG A 427 14.90 3.56 15.58
C ARG A 427 16.06 3.13 16.49
N ARG A 428 15.76 2.47 17.61
CA ARG A 428 16.74 1.96 18.59
C ARG A 428 16.86 0.43 18.58
N THR A 429 16.18 -0.24 17.65
CA THR A 429 16.20 -1.69 17.50
C THR A 429 17.14 -2.09 16.36
N TYR A 430 18.03 -3.03 16.63
CA TYR A 430 18.95 -3.54 15.62
C TYR A 430 18.23 -4.39 14.56
N VAL A 431 18.55 -4.12 13.28
CA VAL A 431 18.14 -4.92 12.13
C VAL A 431 19.29 -5.85 11.72
N PRO A 432 19.09 -7.17 11.70
CA PRO A 432 20.13 -8.11 11.27
C PRO A 432 20.45 -7.94 9.78
N ARG A 433 21.73 -8.03 9.43
CA ARG A 433 22.19 -8.04 8.05
C ARG A 433 22.00 -9.41 7.40
N THR A 434 21.86 -9.44 6.07
CA THR A 434 21.87 -10.67 5.29
C THR A 434 23.23 -11.38 5.42
N PRO A 435 23.29 -12.64 5.85
CA PRO A 435 24.54 -13.40 5.89
C PRO A 435 25.17 -13.53 4.50
N GLY A 436 26.48 -13.34 4.39
CA GLY A 436 27.24 -13.60 3.16
C GLY A 436 27.51 -12.39 2.25
N GLN A 437 26.94 -11.21 2.52
CA GLN A 437 27.40 -9.96 1.91
C GLN A 437 28.52 -9.36 2.76
N GLN A 438 29.78 -9.52 2.35
CA GLN A 438 30.92 -8.82 2.94
C GLN A 438 31.07 -7.43 2.29
N ARG A 439 31.46 -6.43 3.09
CA ARG A 439 31.87 -5.10 2.59
C ARG A 439 33.33 -5.13 2.15
#